data_AF-A0A7W4VHB0-F1
#
_entry.id   AF-A0A7W4VHB0-F1
#
_cell.length_a   1.000
_cell.length_b   1.000
_cell.length_c   1.000
_cell.angle_alpha   90.00
_cell.angle_beta   90.00
_cell.angle_gamma   90.00
#
_symmetry.space_group_name_H-M   'P 1'
#
loop_
_entity.id
_entity.type
_entity.pdbx_description
1 polymer ?
#
loop_
_entity_poly.entity_id
_entity_poly.type
_entity_poly.pdbx_seq_one_letter_code
_entity_poly.pdbx_strand_id
1 'polypeptide(L)'
;MRRLLKSTAALAALPAITIAGISHPAAQNTPAKSWPEVKCERYGKAWADALARRGRQGLSPEFIERHEAFLASGCTARADVCPRSSEELDIANIMVVAAMNAGTASTFPPFACRK
;
A
#
# COMPACT_ATOMS: atom_id res chain seq x y z
N MET A 1 51.68 45.06 40.83
CA MET A 1 52.22 45.39 39.49
C MET A 1 51.10 45.94 38.63
N ARG A 2 51.24 47.20 38.21
CA ARG A 2 50.35 47.88 37.24
C ARG A 2 50.74 47.45 35.82
N ARG A 3 49.75 47.17 34.95
CA ARG A 3 49.70 47.47 33.49
C ARG A 3 48.48 46.71 32.91
N LEU A 4 47.38 47.42 32.65
CA LEU A 4 47.07 48.21 31.44
C LEU A 4 46.14 47.42 30.52
N LEU A 5 44.85 47.60 30.80
CA LEU A 5 43.74 47.32 29.90
C LEU A 5 43.96 48.14 28.61
N LYS A 6 44.11 47.47 27.47
CA LYS A 6 44.15 48.12 26.15
C LYS A 6 43.07 47.51 25.28
N SER A 7 41.93 48.19 25.23
CA SER A 7 40.88 48.01 24.25
C SER A 7 41.43 48.36 22.87
N THR A 8 41.65 47.35 22.03
CA THR A 8 41.84 47.55 20.59
C THR A 8 40.54 47.22 19.88
N ALA A 9 39.81 48.27 19.52
CA ALA A 9 38.79 48.19 18.49
C ALA A 9 39.48 47.78 17.17
N ALA A 10 39.07 46.66 16.59
CA ALA A 10 39.46 46.28 15.24
C ALA A 10 38.19 45.95 14.45
N LEU A 11 38.10 46.59 13.29
CA LEU A 11 36.94 46.71 12.43
C LEU A 11 36.28 45.36 12.09
N ALA A 12 34.95 45.35 12.16
CA ALA A 12 34.13 44.28 11.63
C ALA A 12 34.28 44.23 10.09
N ALA A 13 34.98 43.23 9.58
CA ALA A 13 34.92 42.86 8.17
C ALA A 13 33.70 41.94 7.97
N LEU A 14 32.64 42.47 7.35
CA LEU A 14 31.46 41.72 6.93
C LEU A 14 31.83 40.85 5.72
N PRO A 15 31.73 39.50 5.78
CA PRO A 15 31.82 38.69 4.59
C PRO A 15 30.54 38.86 3.77
N ALA A 16 30.67 39.34 2.53
CA ALA A 16 29.59 39.31 1.54
C ALA A 16 29.33 37.86 1.13
N ILE A 17 28.38 37.21 1.79
CA ILE A 17 27.90 35.87 1.42
C ILE A 17 27.02 36.04 0.18
N THR A 18 27.56 35.75 -0.99
CA THR A 18 26.78 35.55 -2.21
C THR A 18 25.92 34.31 -2.02
N ILE A 19 24.61 34.50 -1.85
CA ILE A 19 23.64 33.41 -1.79
C ILE A 19 23.51 32.85 -3.21
N ALA A 20 24.35 31.86 -3.54
CA ALA A 20 24.13 31.02 -4.70
C ALA A 20 22.79 30.30 -4.50
N GLY A 21 21.86 30.49 -5.44
CA GLY A 21 20.50 29.99 -5.35
C GLY A 21 20.45 28.49 -5.05
N ILE A 22 19.89 28.15 -3.90
CA ILE A 22 19.61 26.76 -3.53
C ILE A 22 18.47 26.31 -4.43
N SER A 23 18.79 25.58 -5.50
CA SER A 23 17.81 24.85 -6.28
C SER A 23 17.18 23.80 -5.36
N HIS A 24 15.99 24.10 -4.85
CA HIS A 24 15.23 23.13 -4.06
C HIS A 24 14.83 22.00 -5.01
N PRO A 25 15.22 20.74 -4.75
CA PRO A 25 14.68 19.64 -5.52
C PRO A 25 13.16 19.65 -5.31
N ALA A 26 12.41 19.80 -6.40
CA ALA A 26 10.97 19.67 -6.35
C ALA A 26 10.65 18.22 -5.94
N ALA A 27 10.30 18.02 -4.67
CA ALA A 27 9.79 16.75 -4.20
C ALA A 27 8.55 16.42 -5.03
N GLN A 28 8.62 15.34 -5.82
CA GLN A 28 7.45 14.86 -6.54
C GLN A 28 6.45 14.36 -5.50
N ASN A 29 5.45 15.18 -5.21
CA ASN A 29 4.33 14.83 -4.34
C ASN A 29 3.43 13.82 -5.07
N THR A 30 3.81 12.54 -5.07
CA THR A 30 2.86 11.48 -5.38
C THR A 30 1.80 11.49 -4.29
N PRO A 31 0.50 11.67 -4.63
CA PRO A 31 -0.56 11.62 -3.64
C PRO A 31 -0.50 10.29 -2.88
N ALA A 32 -0.64 10.34 -1.56
CA ALA A 32 -0.73 9.12 -0.76
C ALA A 32 -1.95 8.31 -1.21
N LYS A 33 -1.78 6.99 -1.38
CA LYS A 33 -2.87 6.07 -1.70
C LYS A 33 -3.96 6.18 -0.63
N SER A 34 -5.20 6.19 -1.07
CA SER A 34 -6.36 6.09 -0.19
C SER A 34 -6.36 4.73 0.53
N TRP A 35 -7.02 4.67 1.68
CA TRP A 35 -7.11 3.43 2.43
C TRP A 35 -7.76 2.28 1.63
N PRO A 36 -8.85 2.48 0.86
CA PRO A 36 -9.39 1.44 -0.02
C PRO A 36 -8.39 0.88 -1.03
N GLU A 37 -7.56 1.73 -1.65
CA GLU A 37 -6.52 1.29 -2.58
C GLU A 37 -5.48 0.42 -1.88
N VAL A 38 -5.01 0.83 -0.69
CA VAL A 38 -4.08 0.05 0.12
C VAL A 38 -4.68 -1.32 0.50
N LYS A 39 -5.97 -1.37 0.84
CA LYS A 39 -6.66 -2.64 1.14
C LYS A 39 -6.71 -3.55 -0.09
N CYS A 40 -7.06 -3.01 -1.25
CA CYS A 40 -7.14 -3.80 -2.47
C CYS A 40 -5.77 -4.35 -2.89
N GLU A 41 -4.71 -3.55 -2.79
CA GLU A 41 -3.35 -3.99 -3.06
C GLU A 41 -2.92 -5.13 -2.13
N ARG A 42 -3.16 -5.00 -0.82
CA ARG A 42 -2.87 -6.05 0.16
C ARG A 42 -3.65 -7.33 -0.12
N TYR A 43 -4.91 -7.21 -0.49
CA TYR A 43 -5.77 -8.35 -0.81
C TYR A 43 -5.35 -9.05 -2.10
N GLY A 44 -5.05 -8.29 -3.16
CA GLY A 44 -4.54 -8.82 -4.43
C GLY A 44 -3.19 -9.53 -4.25
N LYS A 45 -2.32 -9.01 -3.38
CA LYS A 45 -1.09 -9.72 -3.00
C LYS A 45 -1.39 -11.05 -2.31
N ALA A 46 -2.32 -11.09 -1.36
CA ALA A 46 -2.71 -12.32 -0.70
C ALA A 46 -3.28 -13.36 -1.68
N TRP A 47 -4.03 -12.91 -2.69
CA TRP A 47 -4.55 -13.76 -3.76
C TRP A 47 -3.44 -14.39 -4.59
N ALA A 48 -2.48 -13.58 -5.05
CA ALA A 48 -1.31 -14.06 -5.78
C ALA A 48 -0.48 -15.05 -4.94
N ASP A 49 -0.24 -14.73 -3.67
CA ASP A 49 0.50 -15.60 -2.75
C ASP A 49 -0.25 -16.92 -2.48
N ALA A 50 -1.58 -16.90 -2.38
CA ALA A 50 -2.40 -18.09 -2.20
C ALA A 50 -2.33 -19.02 -3.43
N LEU A 51 -2.48 -18.47 -4.64
CA LEU A 51 -2.36 -19.22 -5.89
C LEU A 51 -0.95 -19.79 -6.10
N ALA A 52 0.09 -19.03 -5.77
CA ALA A 52 1.48 -19.49 -5.89
C ALA A 52 1.76 -20.69 -4.96
N ARG A 53 1.14 -20.74 -3.77
CA ARG A 53 1.36 -21.79 -2.77
C ARG A 53 0.47 -23.01 -2.96
N ARG A 54 -0.80 -22.81 -3.35
CA ARG A 54 -1.80 -23.89 -3.47
C ARG A 54 -1.92 -24.43 -4.89
N GLY A 55 -1.46 -23.68 -5.88
CA GLY A 55 -1.71 -23.97 -7.29
C GLY A 55 -3.16 -23.64 -7.70
N ARG A 56 -3.50 -24.02 -8.92
CA ARG A 56 -4.82 -23.79 -9.53
C ARG A 56 -5.64 -25.08 -9.72
N GLN A 57 -5.14 -26.22 -9.24
CA GLN A 57 -5.84 -27.50 -9.37
C GLN A 57 -7.17 -27.46 -8.61
N GLY A 58 -8.26 -27.88 -9.27
CA GLY A 58 -9.61 -27.88 -8.68
C GLY A 58 -10.30 -26.52 -8.63
N LEU A 59 -9.65 -25.44 -9.10
CA LEU A 59 -10.26 -24.13 -9.28
C LEU A 59 -10.82 -24.00 -10.68
N SER A 60 -12.12 -23.71 -10.80
CA SER A 60 -12.74 -23.46 -12.09
C SER A 60 -12.25 -22.15 -12.71
N PRO A 61 -12.20 -22.05 -14.05
CA PRO A 61 -11.93 -20.78 -14.72
C PRO A 61 -12.88 -19.67 -14.29
N GLU A 62 -14.18 -19.97 -14.13
CA GLU A 62 -15.18 -19.00 -13.69
C GLU A 62 -14.86 -18.43 -12.29
N PHE A 63 -14.44 -19.26 -11.34
CA PHE A 63 -14.05 -18.80 -10.00
C PHE A 63 -12.87 -17.83 -10.06
N ILE A 64 -11.84 -18.18 -10.83
CA ILE A 64 -10.64 -17.36 -11.01
C ILE A 64 -11.00 -16.04 -11.70
N GLU A 65 -11.68 -16.09 -12.83
CA GLU A 65 -12.05 -14.91 -13.64
C GLU A 65 -12.89 -13.94 -12.83
N ARG A 66 -13.86 -14.42 -12.05
CA ARG A 66 -14.72 -13.55 -11.24
C ARG A 66 -13.96 -12.94 -10.07
N HIS A 67 -12.99 -13.66 -9.49
CA HIS A 67 -12.11 -13.09 -8.48
C HIS A 67 -11.17 -12.04 -9.08
N GLU A 68 -10.55 -12.32 -10.23
CA GLU A 68 -9.68 -11.40 -10.94
C GLU A 68 -10.45 -10.15 -11.41
N ALA A 69 -11.72 -10.29 -11.81
CA ALA A 69 -12.61 -9.16 -12.12
C ALA A 69 -12.89 -8.27 -10.90
N PHE A 70 -13.06 -8.86 -9.70
CA PHE A 70 -13.18 -8.09 -8.47
C PHE A 70 -11.91 -7.28 -8.18
N LEU A 71 -10.73 -7.88 -8.34
CA LEU A 71 -9.44 -7.18 -8.19
C LEU A 71 -9.30 -6.04 -9.22
N ALA A 72 -9.64 -6.30 -10.48
CA ALA A 72 -9.60 -5.32 -11.56
C ALA A 72 -10.55 -4.13 -11.32
N SER A 73 -11.63 -4.32 -10.56
CA SER A 73 -12.53 -3.23 -10.13
C SER A 73 -11.96 -2.33 -9.04
N GLY A 74 -10.72 -2.56 -8.59
CA GLY A 74 -10.17 -1.92 -7.40
C GLY A 74 -10.81 -2.42 -6.12
N CYS A 75 -11.32 -3.66 -6.10
CA CYS A 75 -12.02 -4.26 -4.96
C CYS A 75 -13.27 -3.48 -4.51
N THR A 76 -13.96 -2.82 -5.45
CA THR A 76 -15.15 -1.99 -5.17
C THR A 76 -16.44 -2.56 -5.75
N ALA A 77 -16.33 -3.47 -6.73
CA ALA A 77 -17.50 -4.09 -7.32
C ALA A 77 -18.25 -4.95 -6.29
N ARG A 78 -19.58 -4.96 -6.40
CA ARG A 78 -20.40 -5.94 -5.70
C ARG A 78 -20.25 -7.30 -6.38
N ALA A 79 -19.22 -8.03 -5.97
CA ALA A 79 -18.89 -9.35 -6.50
C ALA A 79 -19.57 -10.48 -5.72
N ASP A 80 -19.80 -11.62 -6.39
CA ASP A 80 -20.36 -12.83 -5.77
C ASP A 80 -19.54 -14.07 -6.10
N VAL A 81 -18.24 -14.05 -5.84
CA VAL A 81 -17.36 -15.18 -6.13
C VAL A 81 -17.81 -16.35 -5.26
N CYS A 82 -18.61 -17.26 -5.83
CA CYS A 82 -19.22 -18.37 -5.11
C CYS A 82 -18.35 -19.62 -5.33
N PRO A 83 -17.73 -20.18 -4.29
CA PRO A 83 -17.04 -21.45 -4.38
C PRO A 83 -18.03 -22.58 -4.73
N ARG A 84 -17.66 -23.43 -5.69
CA ARG A 84 -18.44 -24.57 -6.19
C ARG A 84 -17.71 -25.91 -6.03
N SER A 85 -16.44 -25.89 -5.63
CA SER A 85 -15.66 -27.08 -5.26
C SER A 85 -15.07 -26.96 -3.86
N SER A 86 -14.60 -28.08 -3.30
CA SER A 86 -13.82 -28.11 -2.05
C SER A 86 -12.57 -27.23 -2.14
N GLU A 87 -11.88 -27.27 -3.27
CA GLU A 87 -10.65 -26.56 -3.53
C GLU A 87 -10.88 -25.04 -3.62
N GLU A 88 -12.00 -24.62 -4.24
CA GLU A 88 -12.43 -23.22 -4.26
C GLU A 88 -12.84 -22.73 -2.86
N LEU A 89 -13.50 -23.59 -2.07
CA LEU A 89 -13.87 -23.24 -0.70
C LEU A 89 -12.64 -23.09 0.18
N ASP A 90 -11.65 -23.97 0.03
CA ASP A 90 -10.39 -23.93 0.76
C ASP A 90 -9.61 -22.64 0.46
N ILE A 91 -9.51 -22.24 -0.81
CA ILE A 91 -8.83 -20.99 -1.16
C ILE A 91 -9.64 -19.77 -0.70
N ALA A 92 -10.98 -19.82 -0.75
CA ALA A 92 -11.82 -18.76 -0.21
C ALA A 92 -11.62 -18.58 1.30
N ASN A 93 -11.54 -19.67 2.06
CA ASN A 93 -11.27 -19.64 3.50
C ASN A 93 -9.89 -19.03 3.82
N ILE A 94 -8.85 -19.40 3.06
CA ILE A 94 -7.52 -18.78 3.18
C ILE A 94 -7.59 -17.27 2.96
N MET A 95 -8.32 -16.84 1.93
CA MET A 95 -8.46 -15.44 1.59
C MET A 95 -9.25 -14.65 2.62
N VAL A 96 -10.27 -15.25 3.25
CA VAL A 96 -11.00 -14.64 4.37
C VAL A 96 -10.06 -14.42 5.57
N VAL A 97 -9.27 -15.43 5.95
CA VAL A 97 -8.30 -15.29 7.05
C VAL A 97 -7.22 -14.25 6.71
N ALA A 98 -6.72 -14.24 5.47
CA ALA A 98 -5.76 -13.23 5.02
C ALA A 98 -6.34 -11.81 5.11
N ALA A 99 -7.59 -11.62 4.72
CA ALA A 99 -8.29 -10.35 4.86
C ALA A 99 -8.47 -9.92 6.32
N MET A 100 -8.78 -10.86 7.23
CA MET A 100 -8.85 -10.59 8.67
C MET A 100 -7.51 -10.11 9.22
N ASN A 101 -6.42 -10.82 8.88
CA ASN A 101 -5.07 -10.47 9.32
C ASN A 101 -4.59 -9.12 8.75
N ALA A 102 -5.07 -8.72 7.58
CA ALA A 102 -4.74 -7.45 6.94
C ALA A 102 -5.56 -6.26 7.46
N GLY A 103 -6.51 -6.47 8.38
CA GLY A 103 -7.44 -5.44 8.84
C GLY A 103 -8.51 -5.07 7.80
N THR A 104 -8.80 -5.98 6.86
CA THR A 104 -9.78 -5.81 5.78
C THR A 104 -10.90 -6.84 5.90
N ALA A 105 -11.33 -7.13 7.14
CA ALA A 105 -12.37 -8.11 7.44
C ALA A 105 -13.79 -7.61 7.06
N SER A 106 -14.80 -8.44 7.34
CA SER A 106 -16.22 -8.19 7.09
C SER A 106 -16.61 -8.31 5.61
N THR A 107 -17.28 -7.31 5.03
CA THR A 107 -17.91 -7.38 3.70
C THR A 107 -16.95 -7.11 2.55
N PHE A 108 -15.65 -7.10 2.82
CA PHE A 108 -14.64 -6.75 1.84
C PHE A 108 -14.28 -7.91 0.89
N PRO A 109 -14.04 -9.15 1.35
CA PRO A 109 -13.83 -10.27 0.43
C PRO A 109 -15.05 -10.48 -0.49
N PRO A 110 -14.85 -10.90 -1.75
CA PRO A 110 -15.90 -10.96 -2.77
C PRO A 110 -16.75 -12.23 -2.69
N PHE A 111 -16.63 -13.00 -1.61
CA PHE A 111 -17.23 -14.33 -1.52
C PHE A 111 -18.69 -14.24 -1.09
N ALA A 112 -19.58 -14.60 -2.01
CA ALA A 112 -21.00 -14.75 -1.75
C ALA A 112 -21.62 -15.74 -2.74
N CYS A 113 -22.62 -16.49 -2.29
CA CYS A 113 -23.41 -17.38 -3.12
C CYS A 113 -24.86 -16.88 -3.13
N ARG A 114 -25.23 -16.12 -4.15
CA ARG A 114 -26.61 -15.69 -4.38
C ARG A 114 -27.39 -16.81 -5.10
N LYS A 115 -28.66 -16.95 -4.75
CA LYS A 115 -29.60 -17.90 -5.37
C LYS A 115 -30.13 -17.37 -6.70
#